data_AF-A0A7X0JUA0-F1
#
_entry.id   AF-A0A7X0JUA0-F1
#
_cell.length_a   1.000
_cell.length_b   1.000
_cell.length_c   1.000
_cell.angle_alpha   90.00
_cell.angle_beta   90.00
_cell.angle_gamma   90.00
#
_symmetry.space_group_name_H-M   'P 1'
#
loop_
_entity.id
_entity.type
_entity.pdbx_description
1 polymer ?
#
loop_
_entity_poly.entity_id
_entity_poly.type
_entity_poly.pdbx_seq_one_letter_code
_entity_poly.pdbx_strand_id
1 'polypeptide(L)'
;MNISHILSVEKLRNGGSLIVSFQADDFCEYWLMLPIKVCQGISSGYLPPVLVNRTLDIEVDLSWSVAKSWLHRLERYIDKVDQPLFNTIWNAVDENI
;
A
#
# COMPACT_ATOMS: atom_id res chain seq x y z
N MET A 1 9.27 -14.06 -0.38
CA MET A 1 8.38 -13.49 0.64
C MET A 1 6.96 -13.82 0.28
N ASN A 2 6.30 -14.65 1.08
CA ASN A 2 4.87 -14.98 0.93
C ASN A 2 4.03 -14.14 1.89
N ILE A 3 2.77 -13.89 1.52
CA ILE A 3 1.83 -13.17 2.37
C ILE A 3 1.17 -14.20 3.29
N SER A 4 1.26 -13.97 4.60
CA SER A 4 0.59 -14.79 5.61
C SER A 4 -0.85 -14.35 5.79
N HIS A 5 -1.09 -13.06 6.07
CA HIS A 5 -2.43 -12.46 6.13
C HIS A 5 -2.38 -10.93 6.01
N ILE A 6 -3.50 -10.34 5.62
CA ILE A 6 -3.72 -8.89 5.67
C ILE A 6 -4.01 -8.49 7.11
N LEU A 7 -3.36 -7.43 7.57
CA LEU A 7 -3.58 -6.84 8.90
C LEU A 7 -4.62 -5.73 8.80
N SER A 8 -4.51 -4.87 7.80
CA SER A 8 -5.49 -3.81 7.54
C SER A 8 -5.32 -3.18 6.15
N VAL A 9 -6.38 -2.55 5.67
CA VAL A 9 -6.32 -1.61 4.54
C VAL A 9 -6.79 -0.26 5.06
N GLU A 10 -5.95 0.77 4.94
CA GLU A 10 -6.18 2.03 5.65
C GLU A 10 -5.82 3.26 4.83
N LYS A 11 -6.49 4.36 5.14
CA LYS A 11 -6.13 5.70 4.71
C LYS A 11 -5.57 6.46 5.92
N LEU A 12 -4.30 6.84 5.85
CA LEU A 12 -3.65 7.58 6.91
C LEU A 12 -4.20 9.01 7.04
N ARG A 13 -4.16 9.52 8.27
CA ARG A 13 -4.54 10.89 8.62
C ARG A 13 -3.53 11.95 8.18
N ASN A 14 -2.44 11.56 7.54
CA ASN A 14 -1.36 12.44 7.09
C ASN A 14 -1.69 13.24 5.81
N GLY A 15 -2.98 13.47 5.54
CA GLY A 15 -3.47 14.02 4.28
C GLY A 15 -4.03 12.97 3.32
N GLY A 16 -3.90 11.68 3.64
CA GLY A 16 -4.60 10.61 2.94
C GLY A 16 -3.73 9.58 2.21
N SER A 17 -2.53 9.29 2.71
CA SER A 17 -1.74 8.17 2.17
C SER A 17 -2.53 6.87 2.30
N LEU A 18 -2.43 5.99 1.32
CA LEU A 18 -3.13 4.71 1.35
C LEU A 18 -2.16 3.58 1.67
N ILE A 19 -2.61 2.60 2.47
CA ILE A 19 -1.79 1.49 2.94
C ILE A 19 -2.54 0.18 2.83
N VAL A 20 -1.83 -0.86 2.39
CA VAL A 20 -2.16 -2.25 2.71
C VAL A 20 -1.11 -2.77 3.69
N SER A 21 -1.51 -3.06 4.91
CA SER A 21 -0.67 -3.68 5.93
C SER A 21 -0.84 -5.19 5.90
N PHE A 22 0.26 -5.93 5.92
CA PHE A 22 0.24 -7.39 5.87
C PHE A 22 1.42 -7.97 6.63
N GLN A 23 1.25 -9.19 7.15
CA GLN A 23 2.34 -9.98 7.69
C GLN A 23 2.84 -10.96 6.63
N ALA A 24 4.16 -11.11 6.52
CA ALA A 24 4.78 -12.10 5.64
C ALA A 24 5.21 -13.38 6.38
N ASP A 25 5.78 -14.33 5.64
CA ASP A 25 6.26 -15.62 6.16
C ASP A 25 7.51 -15.54 7.03
N ASP A 26 8.18 -14.39 7.03
CA ASP A 26 9.30 -14.04 7.91
C ASP A 26 8.86 -13.43 9.24
N PHE A 27 7.56 -13.45 9.54
CA PHE A 27 6.91 -12.82 10.70
C PHE A 27 7.06 -11.30 10.78
N CYS A 28 7.60 -10.65 9.75
CA CYS A 28 7.69 -9.20 9.70
C CYS A 28 6.37 -8.58 9.21
N GLU A 29 6.09 -7.38 9.69
CA GLU A 29 4.99 -6.56 9.22
C GLU A 29 5.48 -5.66 8.09
N TYR A 30 4.70 -5.60 7.01
CA TYR A 30 4.98 -4.80 5.84
C TYR A 30 3.81 -3.89 5.50
N TRP A 31 4.13 -2.66 5.09
CA TRP A 31 3.17 -1.75 4.49
C TRP A 31 3.52 -1.57 3.02
N LEU A 32 2.59 -1.93 2.13
CA LEU A 32 2.58 -1.36 0.79
C LEU A 32 1.88 -0.01 0.88
N MET A 33 2.63 1.07 0.75
CA MET A 33 2.14 2.43 0.92
C MET A 33 2.14 3.18 -0.43
N LEU A 34 1.07 3.93 -0.67
CA LEU A 34 1.00 5.01 -1.65
C LEU A 34 1.06 6.33 -0.87
N PRO A 35 2.24 6.95 -0.75
CA PRO A 35 2.39 8.18 0.02
C PRO A 35 1.66 9.31 -0.69
N ILE A 36 0.88 10.09 0.05
CA ILE A 36 0.17 11.24 -0.52
C ILE A 36 1.13 12.40 -0.73
N LYS A 37 1.08 13.04 -1.90
CA LYS A 37 1.80 14.29 -2.16
C LYS A 37 0.92 15.46 -1.76
N VAL A 38 1.33 16.20 -0.74
CA VAL A 38 0.62 17.41 -0.28
C VAL A 38 1.44 18.64 -0.66
N CYS A 39 0.86 19.51 -1.48
CA CYS A 39 1.42 20.82 -1.82
C CYS A 39 0.48 21.91 -1.30
N GLN A 40 0.98 22.78 -0.40
CA GLN A 40 0.21 23.91 0.16
C GLN A 40 -1.14 23.49 0.80
N GLY A 41 -1.20 22.32 1.42
CA GLY A 41 -2.42 21.80 2.05
C GLY A 41 -3.42 21.16 1.09
N ILE A 42 -3.11 21.09 -0.21
CA ILE A 42 -3.91 20.45 -1.24
C ILE A 42 -3.23 19.13 -1.65
N SER A 43 -4.01 18.04 -1.68
CA SER A 43 -3.56 16.77 -2.26
C SER A 43 -3.34 16.93 -3.76
N SER A 44 -2.11 16.65 -4.22
CA SER A 44 -1.73 16.70 -5.63
C SER A 44 -1.47 15.31 -6.21
N GLY A 45 -2.14 14.28 -5.68
CA GLY A 45 -1.95 12.89 -6.06
C GLY A 45 -0.99 12.13 -5.13
N TYR A 46 -0.46 11.01 -5.61
CA TYR A 46 0.42 10.12 -4.85
C TYR A 46 1.87 10.20 -5.35
N LEU A 47 2.81 10.00 -4.44
CA LEU A 47 4.22 9.74 -4.74
C LEU A 47 4.40 8.29 -5.19
N PRO A 48 5.56 7.93 -5.78
CA PRO A 48 5.88 6.55 -6.07
C PRO A 48 5.62 5.63 -4.86
N PRO A 49 5.09 4.42 -5.07
CA PRO A 49 4.79 3.51 -3.98
C PRO A 49 6.06 3.08 -3.25
N VAL A 50 5.92 2.77 -1.98
CA VAL A 50 7.00 2.25 -1.16
C VAL A 50 6.56 0.98 -0.45
N LEU A 51 7.51 0.08 -0.22
CA LEU A 51 7.35 -1.08 0.66
C LEU A 51 8.12 -0.82 1.94
N VAL A 52 7.41 -0.68 3.05
CA VAL A 52 8.00 -0.43 4.37
C VAL A 52 7.99 -1.72 5.17
N ASN A 53 9.15 -2.23 5.56
CA ASN A 53 9.25 -3.24 6.61
C ASN A 53 9.15 -2.52 7.96
N ARG A 54 8.01 -2.68 8.62
CA ARG A 54 7.69 -2.03 9.90
C ARG A 54 8.45 -2.63 11.08
N THR A 55 8.87 -3.88 10.96
CA THR A 55 9.66 -4.58 12.00
C THR A 55 11.11 -4.07 12.05
N LEU A 56 11.68 -3.77 10.88
CA LEU A 56 13.09 -3.35 10.73
C LEU A 56 13.26 -1.85 10.49
N ASP A 57 12.16 -1.12 10.30
CA ASP A 57 12.14 0.31 9.95
C ASP A 57 12.93 0.61 8.65
N ILE A 58 12.75 -0.26 7.65
CA ILE A 58 13.39 -0.16 6.33
C ILE A 58 12.33 0.18 5.30
N GLU A 59 12.59 1.21 4.49
CA GLU A 59 11.74 1.61 3.37
C GLU A 59 12.44 1.31 2.03
N VAL A 60 11.68 0.75 1.09
CA VAL A 60 12.16 0.43 -0.26
C VAL A 60 11.23 1.07 -1.28
N ASP A 61 11.79 1.95 -2.11
CA ASP A 61 11.08 2.54 -3.24
C ASP A 61 10.66 1.47 -4.26
N LEU A 62 9.42 1.56 -4.72
CA LEU A 62 8.88 0.70 -5.77
C LEU A 62 8.51 1.51 -7.01
N SER A 63 8.61 0.87 -8.17
CA SER A 63 7.88 1.36 -9.34
C SER A 63 6.39 1.04 -9.22
N TRP A 64 5.56 1.79 -9.94
CA TRP A 64 4.11 1.53 -10.05
C TRP A 64 3.80 0.12 -10.56
N SER A 65 4.58 -0.38 -11.52
CA SER A 65 4.44 -1.75 -12.05
C SER A 65 4.74 -2.84 -11.00
N VAL A 66 5.74 -2.63 -10.15
CA VAL A 66 6.06 -3.53 -9.04
C VAL A 66 4.96 -3.46 -7.97
N ALA A 67 4.44 -2.26 -7.67
CA ALA A 67 3.30 -2.11 -6.76
C ALA A 67 2.04 -2.83 -7.28
N LYS A 68 1.73 -2.76 -8.58
CA LYS A 68 0.62 -3.52 -9.19
C LYS A 68 0.80 -5.03 -9.02
N SER A 69 2.03 -5.50 -9.19
CA SER A 69 2.37 -6.92 -8.96
C SER A 69 2.15 -7.32 -7.50
N TRP A 70 2.44 -6.43 -6.54
CA TRP A 70 2.12 -6.65 -5.13
C TRP A 70 0.61 -6.67 -4.88
N LEU A 71 -0.15 -5.73 -5.43
CA LEU A 71 -1.60 -5.68 -5.26
C LEU A 71 -2.27 -6.95 -5.79
N HIS A 72 -1.86 -7.47 -6.96
CA HIS A 72 -2.37 -8.75 -7.48
C HIS A 72 -2.17 -9.92 -6.51
N ARG A 73 -1.09 -9.90 -5.73
CA ARG A 73 -0.79 -10.94 -4.74
C ARG A 73 -1.62 -10.75 -3.47
N LEU A 74 -1.81 -9.50 -3.04
CA LEU A 74 -2.56 -9.14 -1.84
C LEU A 74 -4.07 -9.35 -2.02
N GLU A 75 -4.61 -9.12 -3.23
CA GLU A 75 -6.04 -9.21 -3.55
C GLU A 75 -6.70 -10.51 -3.06
N ARG A 76 -5.97 -11.63 -3.11
CA ARG A 76 -6.47 -12.95 -2.68
C ARG A 76 -6.75 -13.06 -1.17
N TYR A 77 -6.25 -12.11 -0.39
CA TYR A 77 -6.33 -12.10 1.07
C TYR A 77 -7.17 -10.93 1.58
N ILE A 78 -7.74 -10.11 0.69
CA ILE A 78 -8.53 -8.94 1.06
C ILE A 78 -9.96 -9.37 1.41
N ASP A 79 -10.42 -8.94 2.58
CA ASP A 79 -11.79 -9.16 3.01
C ASP A 79 -12.76 -8.22 2.31
N LYS A 80 -14.03 -8.64 2.21
CA LYS A 80 -15.09 -7.85 1.56
C LYS A 80 -15.27 -6.45 2.16
N VAL A 81 -14.95 -6.28 3.44
CA VAL A 81 -15.04 -4.99 4.15
C VAL A 81 -13.98 -4.01 3.65
N ASP A 82 -12.79 -4.51 3.34
CA ASP A 82 -11.65 -3.68 2.90
C ASP A 82 -11.62 -3.46 1.38
N GLN A 83 -12.37 -4.26 0.62
CA GLN A 83 -12.43 -4.21 -0.83
C GLN A 83 -12.65 -2.79 -1.41
N PRO A 84 -13.54 -1.93 -0.89
CA PRO A 84 -13.73 -0.59 -1.45
C PRO A 84 -12.46 0.27 -1.37
N LEU A 85 -11.74 0.20 -0.25
CA LEU A 85 -10.51 0.95 -0.06
C LEU A 85 -9.35 0.33 -0.84
N PHE A 86 -9.28 -1.00 -0.89
CA PHE A 86 -8.33 -1.71 -1.74
C PHE A 86 -8.50 -1.35 -3.22
N ASN A 87 -9.73 -1.24 -3.71
CA ASN A 87 -10.01 -0.80 -5.09
C ASN A 87 -9.56 0.65 -5.33
N THR A 88 -9.61 1.51 -4.30
CA THR A 88 -9.07 2.87 -4.40
C THR A 88 -7.56 2.85 -4.59
N ILE A 89 -6.86 1.98 -3.86
CA ILE A 89 -5.41 1.76 -4.02
C ILE A 89 -5.11 1.22 -5.41
N TRP A 90 -5.89 0.25 -5.87
CA TRP A 90 -5.77 -0.34 -7.19
C TRP A 90 -5.83 0.70 -8.30
N ASN A 91 -6.88 1.53 -8.29
CA ASN A 91 -7.08 2.56 -9.30
C ASN A 91 -5.94 3.59 -9.28
N ALA A 92 -5.49 4.00 -8.09
CA ALA A 92 -4.37 4.93 -7.96
C ALA A 92 -3.07 4.36 -8.56
N VAL A 93 -2.80 3.06 -8.42
CA VAL A 93 -1.65 2.42 -9.08
C VAL A 93 -1.85 2.34 -10.60
N ASP A 94 -3.03 1.97 -11.07
CA ASP A 94 -3.31 1.80 -12.49
C ASP A 94 -3.24 3.12 -13.28
N GLU A 95 -3.66 4.23 -12.67
CA GLU A 95 -3.59 5.58 -13.25
C GLU A 95 -2.14 6.10 -13.45
N ASN A 96 -1.15 5.48 -12.81
CA ASN A 96 0.25 5.93 -12.79
C ASN A 96 1.23 4.98 -13.52
N ILE A 97 0.73 3.96 -14.22
CA ILE A 97 1.51 3.03 -15.06
C ILE A 97 1.56 3.53 -16.51
#